data_AF-A0A350ZZU8-F1
#
_entry.id   AF-A0A350ZZU8-F1
#
_cell.length_a   1.000
_cell.length_b   1.000
_cell.length_c   1.000
_cell.angle_alpha   90.00
_cell.angle_beta   90.00
_cell.angle_gamma   90.00
#
_symmetry.space_group_name_H-M   'P 1'
#
loop_
_entity.id
_entity.type
_entity.pdbx_description
1 polymer ?
#
loop_
_entity_poly.entity_id
_entity_poly.type
_entity_poly.pdbx_seq_one_letter_code
_entity_poly.pdbx_strand_id
1 'polypeptide(L)'
;MFGFLRSYFSNDLAIDLGTANTLIYVRGKGIVLDEPSVVAIRTEGGPNAKRSIQAVGHQAKLMLGKTPGNITAIRPMKDGVIADFVVTEQMIKQFIKKVH
;
A
#
# COMPACT_ATOMS: atom_id res chain seq x y z
N MET A 1 7.68 22.19 -27.56
CA MET A 1 6.22 22.08 -27.78
C MET A 1 5.58 20.81 -27.18
N PHE A 2 6.33 19.87 -26.62
CA PHE A 2 5.79 18.62 -26.02
C PHE A 2 5.65 18.62 -24.48
N GLY A 3 6.16 19.64 -23.76
CA GLY A 3 6.11 19.69 -22.29
C GLY A 3 4.74 20.06 -21.71
N PHE A 4 3.93 20.81 -22.46
CA PHE A 4 2.64 21.32 -21.99
C PHE A 4 1.59 20.21 -21.80
N LEU A 5 1.58 19.22 -22.69
CA LEU A 5 0.68 18.06 -22.59
C LEU A 5 1.08 17.10 -21.46
N ARG A 6 2.37 17.02 -21.10
CA ARG A 6 2.83 16.26 -19.92
C ARG A 6 2.41 16.90 -18.60
N SER A 7 2.34 18.23 -18.54
CA SER A 7 1.91 18.96 -17.33
C SER A 7 0.46 18.66 -16.95
N TYR A 8 -0.42 18.40 -17.93
CA TYR A 8 -1.81 17.99 -17.70
C TYR A 8 -1.94 16.57 -17.09
N PHE A 9 -0.92 15.73 -17.23
CA PHE A 9 -0.80 14.45 -16.53
C PHE A 9 0.26 14.59 -15.43
N SER A 10 -0.07 15.36 -14.39
CA SER A 10 0.80 15.50 -13.21
C SER A 10 1.01 14.13 -12.56
N ASN A 11 2.28 13.71 -12.48
CA ASN A 11 2.74 12.59 -11.66
C ASN A 11 3.12 13.06 -10.24
N ASP A 12 2.82 14.31 -9.87
CA ASP A 12 3.20 14.85 -8.57
C ASP A 12 2.23 14.29 -7.52
N LEU A 13 2.78 13.45 -6.64
CA LEU A 13 2.06 12.80 -5.56
C LEU A 13 2.50 13.35 -4.21
N ALA A 14 1.54 13.55 -3.32
CA ALA A 14 1.78 13.62 -1.88
C ALA A 14 1.15 12.38 -1.23
N ILE A 15 1.91 11.72 -0.35
CA ILE A 15 1.48 10.50 0.34
C ILE A 15 1.49 10.80 1.84
N ASP A 16 0.33 10.71 2.48
CA ASP A 16 0.21 10.66 3.93
C ASP A 16 0.25 9.20 4.37
N LEU A 17 1.33 8.78 5.00
CA LEU A 17 1.57 7.40 5.42
C LEU A 17 1.25 7.24 6.91
N GLY A 18 -0.04 7.24 7.24
CA GLY A 18 -0.53 7.09 8.61
C GLY A 18 -0.45 5.65 9.14
N THR A 19 -0.50 5.51 10.47
CA THR A 19 -0.56 4.21 11.15
C THR A 19 -1.85 3.43 10.89
N ALA A 20 -2.95 4.16 10.65
CA ALA A 20 -4.27 3.57 10.42
C ALA A 20 -4.66 3.58 8.93
N ASN A 21 -4.46 4.70 8.25
CA ASN A 21 -4.82 4.91 6.85
C ASN A 21 -3.66 5.58 6.09
N THR A 22 -3.59 5.32 4.80
CA THR A 22 -2.69 5.95 3.84
C THR A 22 -3.54 6.71 2.83
N LEU A 23 -3.20 7.98 2.61
CA LEU A 23 -3.86 8.82 1.62
C LEU A 23 -2.87 9.19 0.52
N ILE A 24 -3.37 9.27 -0.72
CA ILE A 24 -2.61 9.81 -1.85
C ILE A 24 -3.36 11.00 -2.44
N TYR A 25 -2.67 12.12 -2.54
CA TYR A 25 -3.12 13.32 -3.22
C TYR A 25 -2.36 13.49 -4.53
N VAL A 26 -3.07 13.81 -5.62
CA VAL A 26 -2.49 14.18 -6.91
C VAL A 26 -2.79 15.64 -7.17
N ARG A 27 -1.75 16.41 -7.55
CA ARG A 27 -1.91 17.83 -7.90
C ARG A 27 -2.97 18.00 -9.00
N GLY A 28 -3.98 18.82 -8.70
CA GLY A 28 -5.08 19.11 -9.63
C GLY A 28 -6.20 18.07 -9.65
N LYS A 29 -6.07 16.92 -8.97
CA LYS A 29 -7.16 15.93 -8.82
C LYS A 29 -7.72 15.84 -7.40
N GLY A 30 -6.95 16.22 -6.38
CA GLY A 30 -7.35 16.03 -5.00
C GLY A 30 -6.85 14.71 -4.41
N ILE A 31 -7.53 14.24 -3.36
CA ILE A 31 -7.29 12.92 -2.77
C ILE A 31 -7.84 11.87 -3.74
N VAL A 32 -6.96 11.01 -4.24
CA VAL A 32 -7.29 9.95 -5.20
C VAL A 32 -7.29 8.56 -4.57
N LEU A 33 -6.78 8.43 -3.33
CA LEU A 33 -6.79 7.20 -2.55
C LEU A 33 -6.89 7.53 -1.07
N ASP A 34 -7.74 6.78 -0.37
CA ASP A 34 -7.87 6.70 1.08
C ASP A 34 -8.09 5.23 1.42
N GLU A 35 -7.04 4.57 1.91
CA GLU A 35 -7.04 3.12 2.18
C GLU A 35 -6.45 2.85 3.56
N PRO A 36 -6.91 1.82 4.28
CA PRO A 36 -6.25 1.35 5.48
C PRO A 36 -4.78 0.99 5.24
N SER A 37 -3.90 1.37 6.18
CA SER A 37 -2.47 1.01 6.19
C SER A 37 -2.26 -0.46 6.61
N VAL A 38 -2.84 -1.37 5.85
CA VAL A 38 -2.87 -2.82 6.12
C VAL A 38 -2.42 -3.58 4.88
N VAL A 39 -1.61 -4.61 5.09
CA VAL A 39 -1.13 -5.53 4.06
C VAL A 39 -1.42 -6.96 4.47
N ALA A 40 -1.96 -7.76 3.56
CA ALA A 40 -2.07 -9.21 3.71
C ALA A 40 -0.98 -9.87 2.88
N ILE A 41 -0.19 -10.72 3.53
CA ILE A 41 0.97 -11.39 2.95
C ILE A 41 0.72 -12.88 2.97
N ARG A 42 0.88 -13.54 1.83
CA ARG A 42 0.90 -15.00 1.73
C ARG A 42 2.33 -15.48 1.85
N THR A 43 2.54 -16.50 2.67
CA THR A 43 3.81 -17.21 2.78
C THR A 43 3.64 -18.61 2.19
N GLU A 44 4.37 -18.90 1.12
CA GLU A 44 4.41 -20.23 0.53
C GLU A 44 5.32 -21.16 1.36
N GLY A 45 4.98 -22.44 1.46
CA GLY A 45 5.74 -23.41 2.23
C GLY A 45 6.96 -23.96 1.48
N GLY A 46 7.86 -24.61 2.24
CA GLY A 46 9.03 -25.32 1.70
C GLY A 46 10.37 -24.60 1.92
N PRO A 47 11.49 -25.20 1.45
CA PRO A 47 12.85 -24.68 1.70
C PRO A 47 13.10 -23.27 1.17
N ASN A 48 12.29 -22.81 0.22
CA ASN A 48 12.39 -21.50 -0.44
C ASN A 48 11.15 -20.64 -0.18
N ALA A 49 10.62 -20.68 1.05
CA ALA A 49 9.39 -19.99 1.44
C ALA A 49 9.35 -18.54 0.92
N LYS A 50 8.49 -18.29 -0.08
CA LYS A 50 8.35 -16.99 -0.72
C LYS A 50 7.21 -16.21 -0.06
N ARG A 51 7.47 -14.93 0.22
CA ARG A 51 6.44 -13.99 0.66
C ARG A 51 5.90 -13.22 -0.56
N SER A 52 4.59 -13.16 -0.70
CA SER A 52 3.92 -12.38 -1.73
C SER A 52 2.79 -11.56 -1.14
N ILE A 53 2.53 -10.37 -1.70
CA ILE A 53 1.37 -9.59 -1.29
C ILE A 53 0.12 -10.25 -1.85
N GLN A 54 -0.79 -10.60 -0.95
CA GLN A 54 -2.11 -11.12 -1.26
C GLN A 54 -3.13 -9.99 -1.46
N ALA A 55 -3.06 -8.95 -0.62
CA ALA A 55 -3.93 -7.78 -0.69
C ALA A 55 -3.32 -6.58 0.06
N VAL A 56 -3.78 -5.37 -0.26
CA VAL A 56 -3.50 -4.13 0.49
C VAL A 56 -4.82 -3.39 0.77
N GLY A 57 -4.79 -2.44 1.70
CA GLY A 57 -5.93 -1.54 1.93
C GLY A 57 -7.12 -2.25 2.57
N HIS A 58 -8.33 -1.91 2.13
CA HIS A 58 -9.59 -2.44 2.64
C HIS A 58 -9.65 -3.97 2.57
N GLN A 59 -9.18 -4.56 1.47
CA GLN A 59 -9.19 -6.02 1.31
C GLN A 59 -8.28 -6.70 2.34
N ALA A 60 -7.11 -6.13 2.61
CA ALA A 60 -6.22 -6.63 3.66
C ALA A 60 -6.81 -6.40 5.07
N LYS A 61 -7.47 -5.27 5.30
CA LYS A 61 -8.13 -4.96 6.58
C LYS A 61 -9.23 -5.97 6.92
N LEU A 62 -10.01 -6.42 5.93
CA LEU A 62 -11.05 -7.45 6.13
C LEU A 62 -10.48 -8.79 6.59
N MET A 63 -9.20 -9.06 6.30
CA MET A 63 -8.51 -10.30 6.67
C MET A 63 -7.94 -10.26 8.10
N LEU A 64 -7.89 -9.10 8.77
CA LEU A 64 -7.33 -9.00 10.13
C LEU A 64 -8.07 -9.93 11.10
N GLY A 65 -7.31 -10.82 11.74
CA GLY A 65 -7.84 -11.82 12.68
C GLY A 65 -8.66 -12.95 12.03
N LYS A 66 -8.68 -13.04 10.69
CA LYS A 66 -9.51 -13.98 9.92
C LYS A 66 -8.71 -14.74 8.85
N THR A 67 -7.38 -14.74 8.92
CA THR A 67 -6.53 -15.39 7.93
C THR A 67 -6.33 -16.89 8.22
N PRO A 68 -6.21 -17.74 7.19
CA PRO A 68 -5.66 -19.09 7.34
C PRO A 68 -4.15 -19.02 7.67
N GLY A 69 -3.56 -20.12 8.15
CA GLY A 69 -2.19 -20.13 8.70
C GLY A 69 -1.06 -19.70 7.74
N ASN A 70 -1.29 -19.72 6.42
CA ASN A 70 -0.32 -19.26 5.42
C ASN A 70 -0.52 -17.81 4.97
N ILE A 71 -1.44 -17.06 5.58
CA ILE A 71 -1.66 -15.65 5.31
C ILE A 71 -1.57 -14.86 6.62
N THR A 72 -0.86 -13.73 6.58
CA THR A 72 -0.78 -12.80 7.71
C THR A 72 -1.20 -11.42 7.27
N ALA A 73 -2.21 -10.85 7.92
CA ALA A 73 -2.60 -9.45 7.76
C ALA A 73 -1.93 -8.60 8.85
N ILE A 74 -1.17 -7.58 8.44
CA ILE A 74 -0.36 -6.74 9.34
C ILE A 74 -0.52 -5.25 9.00
N ARG A 75 -0.26 -4.40 10.00
CA ARG A 75 -0.03 -2.97 9.81
C ARG A 75 1.48 -2.72 9.83
N PRO A 76 2.09 -2.31 8.71
CA PRO A 76 3.54 -2.12 8.67
C PRO A 76 3.98 -0.76 9.27
N MET A 77 3.02 0.15 9.49
CA MET A 77 3.16 1.39 10.25
C MET A 77 2.55 1.20 11.65
N LYS A 78 3.32 1.44 12.72
CA LYS A 78 2.84 1.27 14.09
C LYS A 78 3.45 2.34 14.99
N ASP A 79 2.64 2.93 15.88
CA ASP A 79 3.09 3.92 16.88
C ASP A 79 3.93 5.08 16.30
N GLY A 80 3.60 5.50 15.06
CA GLY A 80 4.28 6.58 14.35
C GLY A 80 5.58 6.19 13.64
N VAL A 81 5.97 4.90 13.68
CA VAL A 81 7.19 4.40 13.04
C VAL A 81 6.87 3.36 11.95
N ILE A 82 7.82 3.21 11.02
CA ILE A 82 7.84 2.09 10.08
C ILE A 82 8.36 0.86 10.83
N ALA A 83 7.48 -0.10 11.09
CA ALA A 83 7.83 -1.35 11.80
C ALA A 83 8.39 -2.41 10.85
N ASP A 84 8.03 -2.35 9.56
CA ASP A 84 8.57 -3.23 8.51
C ASP A 84 8.75 -2.42 7.21
N PHE A 85 10.01 -2.12 6.87
CA PHE A 85 10.36 -1.32 5.69
C PHE A 85 9.99 -2.01 4.38
N VAL A 86 10.21 -3.32 4.28
CA VAL A 86 9.97 -4.08 3.05
C VAL A 86 8.48 -4.13 2.76
N VAL A 87 7.66 -4.40 3.78
CA VAL A 87 6.20 -4.43 3.62
C VAL A 87 5.64 -3.04 3.35
N THR A 88 6.16 -2.01 4.02
CA THR A 88 5.74 -0.62 3.77
C THR A 88 6.04 -0.19 2.34
N GLU A 89 7.25 -0.47 1.83
CA GLU A 89 7.63 -0.18 0.45
C GLU A 89 6.67 -0.85 -0.54
N GLN A 90 6.38 -2.13 -0.33
CA GLN A 90 5.47 -2.89 -1.19
C GLN A 90 4.03 -2.36 -1.11
N MET A 91 3.56 -1.96 0.09
CA MET A 91 2.26 -1.32 0.27
C MET A 91 2.15 -0.03 -0.56
N ILE A 92 3.15 0.85 -0.43
CA ILE A 92 3.21 2.11 -1.17
C ILE A 92 3.23 1.86 -2.68
N LYS A 93 4.04 0.90 -3.16
CA LYS A 93 4.07 0.52 -4.58
C LYS A 93 2.70 0.08 -5.10
N GLN A 94 1.96 -0.72 -4.33
CA GLN A 94 0.62 -1.16 -4.72
C GLN A 94 -0.38 0.01 -4.72
N PHE A 95 -0.32 0.92 -3.76
CA PHE A 95 -1.19 2.10 -3.73
C PHE A 95 -0.90 3.07 -4.89
N ILE A 96 0.36 3.33 -5.20
CA ILE A 96 0.74 4.15 -6.37
C ILE A 96 0.23 3.51 -7.67
N LYS A 97 0.39 2.19 -7.81
CA LYS A 97 -0.13 1.42 -8.95
C LYS A 97 -1.65 1.42 -9.04
N LYS A 98 -2.37 1.60 -7.91
CA LYS A 98 -3.84 1.66 -7.91
C LYS A 98 -4.38 2.98 -8.48
N VAL A 99 -3.58 4.05 -8.42
CA VAL A 99 -3.99 5.40 -8.84
C VAL A 99 -3.38 5.84 -10.18
N HIS A 100 -2.53 5.02 -10.80
CA HIS A 100 -1.96 5.19 -12.15
C HIS A 100 -2.36 4.01 -13.04
#